data_AF-A0A9D7UB03-F1
#
_entry.id   AF-A0A9D7UB03-F1
#
_cell.length_a   1.000
_cell.length_b   1.000
_cell.length_c   1.000
_cell.angle_alpha   90.00
_cell.angle_beta   90.00
_cell.angle_gamma   90.00
#
_symmetry.space_group_name_H-M   'P 1'
#
loop_
_entity.id
_entity.type
_entity.pdbx_description
1 polymer ?
#
loop_
_entity_poly.entity_id
_entity_poly.type
_entity_poly.pdbx_seq_one_letter_code
_entity_poly.pdbx_strand_id
1 'polypeptide(L)'
;MKKSKNKSEWTELFTFIKLLLEQKLLLSDKDLNPTGDYFKINKITTENLYLDFVPLSDIKIKSINKTSKEEIEIDISSIINDVSLANILHKIKNGSGTFEINDFEVIQTALGFSIVKGGNSSQKADIVLDIEHSTFVKENEGFGIKSYLGSKPTLLNASGNTNFIFEINGLDDSKIDKINRISTKTKLKDKIEAITKNGGTFSYLKAEKDTMNYNLKMVDSVLPSIIGYLLITFYGNRISKLSDIVEHLCNNTNILTHLDIDDKAMLINKLKKFLVDILLGFFAGTKWDGSYESHGTIVVKENGNLITFHIIDIENLKDYLFENIKLDTPSTSRHGFGAIIQDKTKNYFKLNLQLRF
;
A
#
# COMPACT_ATOMS: atom_id res chain seq x y z
N MET A 1 -3.14 -17.33 22.47
CA MET A 1 -2.58 -16.67 21.26
C MET A 1 -3.55 -16.85 20.10
N LYS A 2 -3.70 -15.86 19.22
CA LYS A 2 -4.60 -15.97 18.06
C LYS A 2 -3.95 -16.92 17.04
N LYS A 3 -4.40 -18.17 17.01
CA LYS A 3 -3.88 -19.20 16.09
C LYS A 3 -4.28 -18.94 14.64
N SER A 4 -5.44 -18.34 14.43
CA SER A 4 -5.94 -18.00 13.09
C SER A 4 -5.37 -16.68 12.57
N LYS A 5 -4.97 -16.68 11.29
CA LYS A 5 -4.44 -15.53 10.55
C LYS A 5 -5.18 -15.34 9.23
N ASN A 6 -5.21 -14.12 8.73
CA ASN A 6 -5.75 -13.82 7.40
C ASN A 6 -4.72 -14.10 6.30
N LYS A 7 -5.13 -14.06 5.02
CA LYS A 7 -4.24 -14.35 3.88
C LYS A 7 -3.00 -13.45 3.80
N SER A 8 -3.10 -12.16 4.17
CA SER A 8 -1.96 -11.24 4.16
C SER A 8 -0.93 -11.67 5.19
N GLU A 9 -1.38 -11.88 6.42
CA GLU A 9 -0.54 -12.36 7.53
C GLU A 9 0.12 -13.71 7.17
N TRP A 10 -0.61 -14.63 6.54
CA TRP A 10 0.00 -15.88 6.06
C TRP A 10 0.98 -15.69 4.90
N THR A 11 0.77 -14.69 4.04
CA THR A 11 1.69 -14.39 2.94
C THR A 11 3.02 -13.85 3.46
N GLU A 12 3.01 -13.01 4.49
CA GLU A 12 4.23 -12.53 5.15
C GLU A 12 5.06 -13.70 5.68
N LEU A 13 4.38 -14.65 6.35
CA LEU A 13 4.99 -15.87 6.87
C LEU A 13 5.54 -16.79 5.78
N PHE A 14 4.78 -16.98 4.70
CA PHE A 14 5.21 -17.74 3.53
C PHE A 14 6.45 -17.10 2.88
N THR A 15 6.46 -15.78 2.74
CA THR A 15 7.59 -15.03 2.17
C THR A 15 8.84 -15.22 3.01
N PHE A 16 8.72 -15.13 4.33
CA PHE A 16 9.81 -15.35 5.28
C PHE A 16 10.47 -16.73 5.09
N ILE A 17 9.68 -17.81 5.09
CA ILE A 17 10.24 -19.17 4.96
C ILE A 17 10.75 -19.46 3.54
N LYS A 18 10.14 -18.86 2.51
CA LYS A 18 10.58 -19.01 1.13
C LYS A 18 11.93 -18.33 0.92
N LEU A 19 12.18 -17.18 1.53
CA LEU A 19 13.48 -16.50 1.50
C LEU A 19 14.58 -17.27 2.24
N LEU A 20 14.25 -17.99 3.32
CA LEU A 20 15.22 -18.86 3.99
C LEU A 20 15.73 -19.98 3.07
N LEU A 21 14.84 -20.51 2.22
CA LEU A 21 15.19 -21.55 1.25
C LEU A 21 15.89 -20.98 0.00
N GLU A 22 15.32 -19.93 -0.61
CA GLU A 22 15.82 -19.40 -1.88
C GLU A 22 17.08 -18.54 -1.73
N GLN A 23 17.22 -17.85 -0.59
CA GLN A 23 18.36 -16.98 -0.24
C GLN A 23 18.70 -15.92 -1.29
N LYS A 24 17.75 -15.64 -2.18
CA LYS A 24 17.84 -14.72 -3.30
C LYS A 24 16.50 -14.03 -3.49
N LEU A 25 16.56 -12.79 -3.95
CA LEU A 25 15.39 -11.99 -4.22
C LEU A 25 15.59 -11.22 -5.53
N LEU A 26 14.83 -11.61 -6.57
CA LEU A 26 14.97 -11.08 -7.93
C LEU A 26 14.40 -9.65 -8.01
N LEU A 27 15.15 -8.73 -8.62
CA LEU A 27 14.66 -7.40 -8.95
C LEU A 27 13.61 -7.46 -10.06
N SER A 28 12.62 -6.58 -9.95
CA SER A 28 11.46 -6.50 -10.84
C SER A 28 11.55 -5.31 -11.76
N ASP A 29 11.20 -5.52 -13.04
CA ASP A 29 10.78 -4.42 -13.90
C ASP A 29 9.37 -3.93 -13.53
N LYS A 30 8.91 -2.88 -14.21
CA LYS A 30 7.58 -2.31 -13.99
C LYS A 30 6.41 -3.25 -14.29
N ASP A 31 6.62 -4.30 -15.07
CA ASP A 31 5.62 -5.29 -15.52
C ASP A 31 5.63 -6.55 -14.64
N LEU A 32 6.33 -6.50 -13.50
CA LEU A 32 6.51 -7.61 -12.57
C LEU A 32 7.36 -8.75 -13.14
N ASN A 33 8.18 -8.53 -14.16
CA ASN A 33 9.11 -9.56 -14.66
C ASN A 33 10.48 -9.41 -13.99
N PRO A 34 11.21 -10.54 -13.77
CA PRO A 34 12.58 -10.47 -13.30
C PRO A 34 13.48 -9.75 -14.31
N THR A 35 14.31 -8.82 -13.85
CA THR A 35 15.31 -8.15 -14.69
C THR A 35 16.54 -9.01 -14.97
N GLY A 36 16.70 -10.10 -14.22
CA GLY A 36 17.92 -10.92 -14.17
C GLY A 36 18.88 -10.51 -13.04
N ASP A 37 18.69 -9.33 -12.48
CA ASP A 37 19.44 -8.84 -11.32
C ASP A 37 18.75 -9.25 -10.01
N TYR A 38 19.51 -9.35 -8.92
CA TYR A 38 19.00 -9.89 -7.66
C TYR A 38 19.81 -9.45 -6.43
N PHE A 39 19.16 -9.53 -5.27
CA PHE A 39 19.83 -9.51 -3.98
C PHE A 39 20.08 -10.92 -3.49
N LYS A 40 21.33 -11.21 -3.13
CA LYS A 40 21.64 -12.34 -2.25
C LYS A 40 21.27 -11.94 -0.82
N ILE A 41 20.63 -12.86 -0.10
CA ILE A 41 20.16 -12.60 1.26
C ILE A 41 21.17 -13.16 2.25
N ASN A 42 21.72 -12.30 3.10
CA ASN A 42 22.73 -12.65 4.09
C ASN A 42 22.14 -12.74 5.52
N LYS A 43 21.01 -12.10 5.77
CA LYS A 43 20.26 -12.19 7.03
C LYS A 43 18.77 -11.96 6.79
N ILE A 44 17.92 -12.67 7.52
CA ILE A 44 16.47 -12.50 7.52
C ILE A 44 15.96 -12.32 8.95
N THR A 45 15.17 -11.28 9.19
CA THR A 45 14.46 -11.07 10.45
C THR A 45 13.20 -10.24 10.25
N THR A 46 12.49 -9.91 11.32
CA THR A 46 11.43 -8.88 11.34
C THR A 46 11.64 -7.98 12.55
N GLU A 47 10.99 -6.81 12.57
CA GLU A 47 11.09 -5.90 13.73
C GLU A 47 10.57 -6.52 15.03
N ASN A 48 9.62 -7.46 14.93
CA ASN A 48 8.97 -8.09 16.09
C ASN A 48 9.60 -9.44 16.47
N LEU A 49 10.68 -9.84 15.80
CA LEU A 49 11.36 -11.11 16.04
C LEU A 49 12.65 -10.88 16.82
N TYR A 50 12.88 -11.69 17.86
CA TYR A 50 14.10 -11.66 18.68
C TYR A 50 15.24 -12.52 18.11
N LEU A 51 15.05 -13.10 16.93
CA LEU A 51 16.02 -13.94 16.23
C LEU A 51 16.43 -13.29 14.91
N ASP A 52 17.69 -13.43 14.57
CA ASP A 52 18.21 -13.23 13.22
C ASP A 52 18.50 -14.58 12.59
N PHE A 53 18.13 -14.78 11.33
CA PHE A 53 18.44 -15.98 10.57
C PHE A 53 19.50 -15.67 9.52
N VAL A 54 20.65 -16.31 9.62
CA VAL A 54 21.81 -16.14 8.73
C VAL A 54 22.00 -17.41 7.92
N PRO A 55 21.88 -17.37 6.58
CA PRO A 55 22.18 -18.53 5.75
C PRO A 55 23.65 -18.96 5.84
N LEU A 56 23.89 -20.27 5.96
CA LEU A 56 25.23 -20.88 5.97
C LEU A 56 25.49 -21.69 4.68
N SER A 57 24.45 -22.31 4.15
CA SER A 57 24.40 -22.98 2.84
C SER A 57 22.95 -23.04 2.36
N ASP A 58 22.71 -23.61 1.17
CA ASP A 58 21.37 -23.77 0.59
C ASP A 58 20.35 -24.47 1.52
N ILE A 59 20.84 -25.30 2.46
CA ILE A 59 19.98 -26.10 3.36
C ILE A 59 20.28 -25.90 4.85
N LYS A 60 21.27 -25.08 5.21
CA LYS A 60 21.62 -24.80 6.60
C LYS A 60 21.56 -23.31 6.88
N ILE A 61 20.93 -22.98 8.00
CA ILE A 61 20.88 -21.61 8.52
C ILE A 61 21.36 -21.60 9.97
N LYS A 62 21.75 -20.42 10.43
CA LYS A 62 22.04 -20.13 11.82
C LYS A 62 20.99 -19.17 12.36
N SER A 63 20.30 -19.53 13.43
CA SER A 63 19.47 -18.60 14.20
C SER A 63 20.30 -17.98 15.31
N ILE A 64 20.27 -16.66 15.46
CA ILE A 64 21.01 -15.89 16.46
C ILE A 64 20.02 -15.10 17.32
N ASN A 65 20.03 -15.30 18.63
CA ASN A 65 19.23 -14.48 19.55
C ASN A 65 19.82 -13.07 19.66
N LYS A 66 18.99 -12.06 19.35
CA LYS A 66 19.41 -10.65 19.35
C LYS A 66 19.92 -10.17 20.70
N THR A 67 19.41 -10.74 21.81
CA THR A 67 19.77 -10.38 23.18
C THR A 67 20.81 -11.30 23.79
N SER A 68 20.56 -12.60 23.88
CA SER A 68 21.47 -13.55 24.53
C SER A 68 22.71 -13.87 23.70
N LYS A 69 22.67 -13.56 22.39
CA LYS A 69 23.68 -13.95 21.39
C LYS A 69 23.87 -15.46 21.26
N GLU A 70 22.93 -16.25 21.76
CA GLU A 70 22.89 -17.69 21.55
C GLU A 70 22.71 -18.01 20.07
N GLU A 71 23.49 -18.95 19.57
CA GLU A 71 23.49 -19.40 18.18
C GLU A 71 23.06 -20.86 18.08
N ILE A 72 22.17 -21.16 17.14
CA ILE A 72 21.72 -22.52 16.85
C ILE A 72 21.81 -22.73 15.33
N GLU A 73 22.51 -23.78 14.91
CA GLU A 73 22.48 -24.23 13.52
C GLU A 73 21.27 -25.13 13.27
N ILE A 74 20.57 -24.88 12.17
CA ILE A 74 19.34 -25.55 11.80
C ILE A 74 19.46 -26.05 10.36
N ASP A 75 19.26 -27.35 10.17
CA ASP A 75 19.09 -27.94 8.84
C ASP A 75 17.62 -27.79 8.41
N ILE A 76 17.37 -26.93 7.43
CA ILE A 76 16.03 -26.62 6.95
C ILE A 76 15.53 -27.61 5.89
N SER A 77 16.37 -28.48 5.33
CA SER A 77 15.99 -29.36 4.20
C SER A 77 14.80 -30.29 4.53
N SER A 78 14.72 -30.72 5.79
CA SER A 78 13.66 -31.60 6.29
C SER A 78 12.36 -30.85 6.63
N ILE A 79 12.39 -29.52 6.71
CA ILE A 79 11.30 -28.67 7.22
C ILE A 79 10.73 -27.79 6.11
N ILE A 80 11.60 -27.18 5.31
CA ILE A 80 11.28 -26.24 4.23
C ILE A 80 11.84 -26.81 2.93
N ASN A 81 10.94 -27.20 2.03
CA ASN A 81 11.25 -27.67 0.69
C ASN A 81 10.10 -27.32 -0.25
N ASP A 82 10.27 -27.59 -1.55
CA ASP A 82 9.26 -27.25 -2.56
C ASP A 82 7.89 -27.85 -2.27
N VAL A 83 7.83 -29.06 -1.70
CA VAL A 83 6.58 -29.73 -1.34
C VAL A 83 5.89 -29.00 -0.18
N SER A 84 6.62 -28.65 0.88
CA SER A 84 6.04 -27.94 2.02
C SER A 84 5.62 -26.52 1.65
N LEU A 85 6.41 -25.81 0.83
CA LEU A 85 6.05 -24.49 0.29
C LEU A 85 4.80 -24.55 -0.59
N ALA A 86 4.71 -25.52 -1.51
CA ALA A 86 3.54 -25.70 -2.36
C ALA A 86 2.27 -25.98 -1.54
N ASN A 87 2.37 -26.82 -0.51
CA ASN A 87 1.26 -27.13 0.39
C ASN A 87 0.78 -25.89 1.17
N ILE A 88 1.71 -25.09 1.71
CA ILE A 88 1.38 -23.84 2.41
C ILE A 88 0.72 -22.86 1.45
N LEU A 89 1.30 -22.64 0.26
CA LEU A 89 0.75 -21.78 -0.76
C LEU A 89 -0.69 -22.17 -1.14
N HIS A 90 -0.94 -23.47 -1.36
CA HIS A 90 -2.26 -23.99 -1.66
C HIS A 90 -3.26 -23.70 -0.53
N LYS A 91 -2.87 -23.92 0.73
CA LYS A 91 -3.70 -23.60 1.90
C LYS A 91 -3.99 -22.10 2.01
N ILE A 92 -3.02 -21.24 1.73
CA ILE A 92 -3.21 -19.78 1.72
C ILE A 92 -4.22 -19.37 0.65
N LYS A 93 -4.10 -19.91 -0.57
CA LYS A 93 -5.01 -19.58 -1.68
C LYS A 93 -6.46 -20.01 -1.41
N ASN A 94 -6.66 -21.15 -0.78
CA ASN A 94 -8.00 -21.68 -0.48
C ASN A 94 -8.60 -21.20 0.85
N GLY A 95 -7.78 -20.61 1.74
CA GLY A 95 -8.26 -20.07 3.00
C GLY A 95 -9.23 -18.89 2.82
N SER A 96 -10.11 -18.68 3.80
CA SER A 96 -11.03 -17.55 3.84
C SER A 96 -11.12 -16.97 5.26
N GLY A 97 -11.41 -15.67 5.37
CA GLY A 97 -11.40 -14.98 6.65
C GLY A 97 -10.07 -15.14 7.39
N THR A 98 -10.12 -15.59 8.63
CA THR A 98 -8.94 -16.02 9.40
C THR A 98 -8.95 -17.53 9.54
N PHE A 99 -7.84 -18.20 9.26
CA PHE A 99 -7.72 -19.67 9.26
C PHE A 99 -6.35 -20.11 9.77
N GLU A 100 -6.20 -21.41 10.02
CA GLU A 100 -4.98 -22.05 10.56
C GLU A 100 -4.26 -22.87 9.49
N ILE A 101 -2.93 -22.95 9.58
CA ILE A 101 -2.08 -23.82 8.76
C ILE A 101 -1.16 -24.60 9.70
N ASN A 102 -1.60 -25.79 10.13
CA ASN A 102 -0.87 -26.60 11.13
C ASN A 102 0.55 -26.97 10.70
N ASP A 103 0.77 -27.23 9.40
CA ASP A 103 2.10 -27.51 8.86
C ASP A 103 3.09 -26.38 9.12
N PHE A 104 2.61 -25.13 9.23
CA PHE A 104 3.46 -24.00 9.56
C PHE A 104 3.90 -24.00 11.03
N GLU A 105 3.08 -24.51 11.96
CA GLU A 105 3.46 -24.62 13.38
C GLU A 105 4.70 -25.52 13.57
N VAL A 106 4.84 -26.57 12.74
CA VAL A 106 6.02 -27.44 12.71
C VAL A 106 7.27 -26.65 12.30
N ILE A 107 7.15 -25.82 11.25
CA ILE A 107 8.24 -24.96 10.76
C ILE A 107 8.64 -23.95 11.84
N GLN A 108 7.67 -23.28 12.46
CA GLN A 108 7.93 -22.30 13.52
C GLN A 108 8.66 -22.91 14.72
N THR A 109 8.22 -24.09 15.14
CA THR A 109 8.81 -24.82 16.26
C THR A 109 10.24 -25.20 15.95
N ALA A 110 10.50 -25.72 14.75
CA ALA A 110 11.85 -26.09 14.32
C ALA A 110 12.78 -24.86 14.16
N LEU A 111 12.23 -23.72 13.74
CA LEU A 111 12.96 -22.44 13.66
C LEU A 111 13.05 -21.68 14.99
N GLY A 112 12.45 -22.20 16.07
CA GLY A 112 12.57 -21.63 17.41
C GLY A 112 11.85 -20.30 17.63
N PHE A 113 10.84 -19.94 16.83
CA PHE A 113 10.10 -18.69 16.99
C PHE A 113 8.58 -18.84 17.10
N SER A 114 7.97 -17.97 17.90
CA SER A 114 6.53 -17.76 17.91
C SER A 114 6.20 -16.36 17.41
N ILE A 115 5.60 -16.21 16.22
CA ILE A 115 5.27 -14.87 15.70
C ILE A 115 4.04 -14.32 16.43
N VAL A 116 4.30 -13.32 17.26
CA VAL A 116 3.29 -12.48 17.90
C VAL A 116 3.11 -11.24 17.03
N LYS A 117 2.33 -11.39 15.94
CA LYS A 117 2.05 -10.39 14.88
C LYS A 117 3.27 -9.97 14.04
N GLY A 118 3.21 -10.26 12.74
CA GLY A 118 3.98 -9.50 11.74
C GLY A 118 3.29 -8.15 11.57
N GLY A 119 4.01 -7.06 11.82
CA GLY A 119 3.53 -5.68 11.65
C GLY A 119 2.53 -5.14 12.70
N ASN A 120 2.77 -3.91 13.15
CA ASN A 120 1.71 -3.03 13.63
C ASN A 120 1.23 -2.12 12.49
N SER A 121 0.05 -1.49 12.60
CA SER A 121 -0.50 -0.62 11.54
C SER A 121 0.32 0.66 11.29
N SER A 122 1.42 0.84 12.02
CA SER A 122 2.33 1.98 11.99
C SER A 122 3.74 1.60 11.52
N GLN A 123 3.94 0.39 10.99
CA GLN A 123 5.20 -0.08 10.41
C GLN A 123 5.00 -0.37 8.92
N LYS A 124 5.91 0.08 8.06
CA LYS A 124 5.92 -0.28 6.63
C LYS A 124 6.71 -1.56 6.33
N ALA A 125 7.73 -1.85 7.12
CA ALA A 125 8.58 -3.01 6.93
C ALA A 125 7.93 -4.25 7.56
N ASP A 126 7.57 -5.21 6.72
CA ASP A 126 7.05 -6.51 7.15
C ASP A 126 8.21 -7.50 7.41
N ILE A 127 9.33 -7.31 6.72
CA ILE A 127 10.56 -8.10 6.84
C ILE A 127 11.78 -7.18 6.77
N VAL A 128 12.86 -7.57 7.46
CA VAL A 128 14.13 -6.83 7.48
C VAL A 128 15.23 -7.78 7.02
N LEU A 129 16.02 -7.34 6.05
CA LEU A 129 17.01 -8.15 5.35
C LEU A 129 18.39 -7.50 5.39
N ASP A 130 19.43 -8.31 5.54
CA ASP A 130 20.77 -7.91 5.07
C ASP A 130 20.92 -8.45 3.64
N ILE A 131 21.21 -7.55 2.72
CA ILE A 131 21.21 -7.81 1.28
C ILE A 131 22.58 -7.51 0.68
N GLU A 132 22.98 -8.37 -0.25
CA GLU A 132 24.18 -8.21 -1.05
C GLU A 132 23.78 -8.14 -2.53
N HIS A 133 24.16 -7.03 -3.16
CA HIS A 133 24.08 -6.81 -4.59
C HIS A 133 25.49 -6.90 -5.19
N SER A 134 25.59 -7.07 -6.51
CA SER A 134 26.89 -7.13 -7.21
C SER A 134 27.82 -5.94 -6.95
N THR A 135 27.26 -4.78 -6.55
CA THR A 135 28.00 -3.53 -6.35
C THR A 135 28.00 -2.99 -4.92
N PHE A 136 27.21 -3.57 -4.00
CA PHE A 136 27.12 -3.07 -2.63
C PHE A 136 26.56 -4.13 -1.67
N VAL A 137 26.79 -3.90 -0.38
CA VAL A 137 26.15 -4.63 0.71
C VAL A 137 25.40 -3.63 1.57
N LYS A 138 24.18 -3.99 1.99
CA LYS A 138 23.40 -3.22 2.96
C LYS A 138 22.87 -4.11 4.05
N GLU A 139 22.82 -3.57 5.26
CA GLU A 139 22.31 -4.24 6.44
C GLU A 139 21.04 -3.55 6.94
N ASN A 140 20.15 -4.34 7.53
CA ASN A 140 18.90 -3.91 8.15
C ASN A 140 17.96 -3.14 7.20
N GLU A 141 17.90 -3.55 5.93
CA GLU A 141 16.98 -2.97 4.96
C GLU A 141 15.56 -3.52 5.18
N GLY A 142 14.61 -2.62 5.47
CA GLY A 142 13.21 -2.96 5.62
C GLY A 142 12.49 -3.13 4.28
N PHE A 143 11.67 -4.17 4.15
CA PHE A 143 10.84 -4.44 2.98
C PHE A 143 9.37 -4.61 3.38
N GLY A 144 8.47 -3.90 2.70
CA GLY A 144 7.04 -4.19 2.76
C GLY A 144 6.66 -5.36 1.86
N ILE A 145 5.65 -6.14 2.22
CA ILE A 145 5.16 -7.29 1.43
C ILE A 145 3.81 -6.92 0.80
N LYS A 146 3.63 -7.26 -0.47
CA LYS A 146 2.38 -7.09 -1.23
C LYS A 146 1.97 -8.41 -1.85
N SER A 147 0.82 -8.93 -1.43
CA SER A 147 0.34 -10.25 -1.81
C SER A 147 -0.69 -10.20 -2.94
N TYR A 148 -0.48 -11.01 -3.96
CA TYR A 148 -1.48 -11.36 -4.98
C TYR A 148 -2.13 -12.74 -4.75
N LEU A 149 -1.97 -13.35 -3.57
CA LEU A 149 -2.59 -14.64 -3.23
C LEU A 149 -4.08 -14.53 -2.82
N GLY A 150 -4.59 -13.31 -2.71
CA GLY A 150 -5.96 -13.01 -2.31
C GLY A 150 -6.53 -11.81 -3.07
N SER A 151 -7.33 -10.99 -2.39
CA SER A 151 -7.75 -9.71 -2.97
C SER A 151 -6.55 -8.82 -3.23
N LYS A 152 -6.61 -8.04 -4.31
CA LYS A 152 -5.55 -7.09 -4.65
C LYS A 152 -5.13 -6.21 -3.46
N PRO A 153 -3.81 -6.01 -3.28
CA PRO A 153 -3.29 -5.27 -2.14
C PRO A 153 -3.70 -3.80 -2.21
N THR A 154 -3.69 -3.15 -1.06
CA THR A 154 -4.00 -1.74 -0.91
C THR A 154 -2.70 -0.97 -0.66
N LEU A 155 -2.48 0.12 -1.37
CA LEU A 155 -1.37 1.04 -1.12
C LEU A 155 -1.74 2.04 0.00
N LEU A 156 -2.94 2.64 -0.08
CA LEU A 156 -3.47 3.54 0.92
C LEU A 156 -4.89 3.12 1.33
N ASN A 157 -5.05 2.68 2.57
CA ASN A 157 -6.33 2.23 3.11
C ASN A 157 -7.28 3.39 3.40
N ALA A 158 -8.56 3.17 3.13
CA ALA A 158 -9.62 4.11 3.48
C ALA A 158 -9.77 4.28 5.00
N SER A 159 -9.85 5.51 5.47
CA SER A 159 -10.14 5.85 6.86
C SER A 159 -10.69 7.29 6.94
N GLY A 160 -11.10 7.72 8.13
CA GLY A 160 -11.40 9.15 8.36
C GLY A 160 -10.17 10.05 8.12
N ASN A 161 -8.95 9.49 8.17
CA ASN A 161 -7.72 10.24 7.87
C ASN A 161 -7.49 10.45 6.38
N THR A 162 -8.24 9.76 5.51
CA THR A 162 -8.16 9.89 4.05
C THR A 162 -9.38 10.59 3.45
N ASN A 163 -10.14 11.34 4.26
CA ASN A 163 -11.22 12.19 3.80
C ASN A 163 -10.72 13.57 3.38
N PHE A 164 -11.36 14.13 2.36
CA PHE A 164 -11.04 15.43 1.76
C PHE A 164 -12.33 16.25 1.66
N ILE A 165 -12.25 17.51 2.06
CA ILE A 165 -13.38 18.43 2.18
C ILE A 165 -13.38 19.36 0.97
N PHE A 166 -14.56 19.49 0.38
CA PHE A 166 -14.88 20.42 -0.70
C PHE A 166 -15.95 21.37 -0.22
N GLU A 167 -15.79 22.66 -0.47
CA GLU A 167 -16.87 23.64 -0.34
C GLU A 167 -17.75 23.56 -1.60
N ILE A 168 -19.07 23.59 -1.41
CA ILE A 168 -20.06 23.67 -2.48
C ILE A 168 -20.58 25.11 -2.55
N ASN A 169 -20.31 25.78 -3.66
CA ASN A 169 -20.75 27.15 -3.92
C ASN A 169 -21.95 27.16 -4.88
N GLY A 170 -22.94 28.02 -4.62
CA GLY A 170 -24.07 28.24 -5.54
C GLY A 170 -25.18 27.18 -5.50
N LEU A 171 -25.15 26.24 -4.54
CA LEU A 171 -26.22 25.27 -4.34
C LEU A 171 -27.33 25.86 -3.46
N ASP A 172 -28.58 25.78 -3.92
CA ASP A 172 -29.77 26.08 -3.12
C ASP A 172 -29.98 25.03 -2.02
N ASP A 173 -30.00 25.50 -0.76
CA ASP A 173 -30.17 24.68 0.44
C ASP A 173 -31.44 23.82 0.41
N SER A 174 -32.51 24.28 -0.28
CA SER A 174 -33.75 23.51 -0.43
C SER A 174 -33.56 22.17 -1.14
N LYS A 175 -32.46 22.00 -1.89
CA LYS A 175 -32.15 20.78 -2.65
C LYS A 175 -31.39 19.75 -1.84
N ILE A 176 -30.78 20.14 -0.71
CA ILE A 176 -29.80 19.32 0.01
C ILE A 176 -30.38 17.99 0.47
N ASP A 177 -31.55 18.02 1.12
CA ASP A 177 -32.21 16.79 1.60
C ASP A 177 -32.51 15.80 0.46
N LYS A 178 -32.98 16.31 -0.68
CA LYS A 178 -33.27 15.49 -1.85
C LYS A 178 -32.00 14.85 -2.40
N ILE A 179 -30.92 15.62 -2.50
CA ILE A 179 -29.62 15.11 -2.98
C ILE A 179 -29.05 14.09 -1.99
N ASN A 180 -29.11 14.36 -0.69
CA ASN A 180 -28.57 13.46 0.33
C ASN A 180 -29.27 12.10 0.38
N ARG A 181 -30.57 12.05 0.03
CA ARG A 181 -31.38 10.82 -0.07
C ARG A 181 -31.06 9.93 -1.27
N ILE A 182 -30.24 10.39 -2.24
CA ILE A 182 -29.80 9.56 -3.37
C ILE A 182 -29.03 8.33 -2.85
N SER A 183 -29.52 7.15 -3.21
CA SER A 183 -29.07 5.84 -2.70
C SER A 183 -28.87 4.78 -3.80
N THR A 184 -28.65 5.23 -5.04
CA THR A 184 -28.37 4.35 -6.19
C THR A 184 -27.04 3.61 -6.05
N LYS A 185 -26.78 2.64 -6.94
CA LYS A 185 -25.47 1.95 -7.02
C LYS A 185 -24.31 2.91 -7.29
N THR A 186 -24.57 4.03 -7.97
CA THR A 186 -23.61 5.09 -8.30
C THR A 186 -23.83 6.36 -7.50
N LYS A 187 -24.44 6.25 -6.30
CA LYS A 187 -24.91 7.40 -5.50
C LYS A 187 -23.95 8.58 -5.38
N LEU A 188 -22.64 8.36 -5.31
CA LEU A 188 -21.66 9.45 -5.22
C LEU A 188 -21.58 10.25 -6.52
N LYS A 189 -21.54 9.57 -7.67
CA LYS A 189 -21.63 10.19 -8.99
C LYS A 189 -22.93 10.96 -9.13
N ASP A 190 -24.03 10.31 -8.81
CA ASP A 190 -25.38 10.87 -8.96
C ASP A 190 -25.57 12.10 -8.07
N LYS A 191 -24.99 12.12 -6.86
CA LYS A 191 -24.96 13.28 -5.98
C LYS A 191 -24.13 14.42 -6.56
N ILE A 192 -22.92 14.14 -7.04
CA ILE A 192 -22.06 15.14 -7.68
C ILE A 192 -22.78 15.76 -8.88
N GLU A 193 -23.37 14.94 -9.76
CA GLU A 193 -24.16 15.43 -10.89
C GLU A 193 -25.37 16.25 -10.46
N ALA A 194 -26.08 15.82 -9.42
CA ALA A 194 -27.24 16.55 -8.92
C ALA A 194 -26.84 17.91 -8.35
N ILE A 195 -25.71 18.00 -7.64
CA ILE A 195 -25.16 19.27 -7.15
C ILE A 195 -24.86 20.19 -8.33
N THR A 196 -24.13 19.71 -9.33
CA THR A 196 -23.77 20.52 -10.52
C THR A 196 -24.98 20.94 -11.35
N LYS A 197 -25.97 20.06 -11.55
CA LYS A 197 -27.22 20.39 -12.26
C LYS A 197 -28.07 21.44 -11.55
N ASN A 198 -27.90 21.60 -10.22
CA ASN A 198 -28.59 22.62 -9.43
C ASN A 198 -27.70 23.86 -9.19
N GLY A 199 -26.69 24.10 -10.04
CA GLY A 199 -25.83 25.28 -9.97
C GLY A 199 -24.68 25.20 -8.97
N GLY A 200 -24.57 24.10 -8.23
CA GLY A 200 -23.50 23.88 -7.26
C GLY A 200 -22.15 23.61 -7.94
N THR A 201 -21.10 24.27 -7.47
CA THR A 201 -19.72 24.05 -7.91
C THR A 201 -18.85 23.61 -6.74
N PHE A 202 -17.88 22.73 -6.98
CA PHE A 202 -16.97 22.23 -5.95
C PHE A 202 -15.67 23.01 -5.94
N SER A 203 -15.24 23.43 -4.76
CA SER A 203 -13.92 24.01 -4.52
C SER A 203 -13.20 23.18 -3.46
N TYR A 204 -12.05 22.61 -3.82
CA TYR A 204 -11.26 21.86 -2.84
C TYR A 204 -10.80 22.79 -1.71
N LEU A 205 -11.05 22.37 -0.46
CA LEU A 205 -10.70 23.15 0.73
C LEU A 205 -9.43 22.61 1.40
N LYS A 206 -9.48 21.36 1.85
CA LYS A 206 -8.36 20.67 2.52
C LYS A 206 -8.65 19.19 2.75
N ALA A 207 -7.63 18.42 3.14
CA ALA A 207 -7.85 17.14 3.80
C ALA A 207 -8.57 17.38 5.15
N GLU A 208 -9.46 16.46 5.54
CA GLU A 208 -10.21 16.57 6.80
C GLU A 208 -9.29 16.58 8.01
N LYS A 209 -8.20 15.79 7.97
CA LYS A 209 -7.20 15.76 9.02
C LYS A 209 -6.00 16.60 8.66
N ASP A 210 -5.54 17.39 9.63
CA ASP A 210 -4.36 18.23 9.47
C ASP A 210 -3.08 17.41 9.27
N THR A 211 -3.01 16.18 9.79
CA THR A 211 -1.91 15.24 9.55
C THR A 211 -1.81 14.86 8.07
N MET A 212 -2.92 14.46 7.44
CA MET A 212 -2.96 14.17 6.01
C MET A 212 -2.59 15.41 5.18
N ASN A 213 -3.14 16.58 5.52
CA ASN A 213 -2.82 17.82 4.83
C ASN A 213 -1.33 18.19 4.94
N TYR A 214 -0.75 18.02 6.14
CA TYR A 214 0.68 18.24 6.38
C TYR A 214 1.52 17.27 5.57
N ASN A 215 1.22 15.97 5.61
CA ASN A 215 2.01 14.96 4.90
C ASN A 215 1.97 15.16 3.38
N LEU A 216 0.81 15.51 2.82
CA LEU A 216 0.71 15.82 1.39
C LEU A 216 1.58 17.02 1.02
N LYS A 217 1.59 18.08 1.83
CA LYS A 217 2.47 19.25 1.63
C LYS A 217 3.95 18.91 1.82
N MET A 218 4.27 17.94 2.67
CA MET A 218 5.64 17.45 2.87
C MET A 218 6.16 16.77 1.61
N VAL A 219 5.31 16.03 0.89
CA VAL A 219 5.64 15.47 -0.42
C VAL A 219 5.82 16.60 -1.44
N ASP A 220 4.81 17.46 -1.56
CA ASP A 220 4.78 18.60 -2.48
C ASP A 220 3.65 19.59 -2.09
N SER A 221 3.95 20.89 -2.07
CA SER A 221 3.02 21.91 -1.56
C SER A 221 1.69 21.99 -2.33
N VAL A 222 1.66 21.65 -3.62
CA VAL A 222 0.45 21.67 -4.46
C VAL A 222 -0.30 20.33 -4.46
N LEU A 223 0.29 19.27 -3.93
CA LEU A 223 -0.29 17.92 -3.91
C LEU A 223 -1.70 17.85 -3.27
N PRO A 224 -2.02 18.54 -2.16
CA PRO A 224 -3.39 18.54 -1.64
C PRO A 224 -4.43 18.92 -2.70
N SER A 225 -4.15 19.94 -3.50
CA SER A 225 -5.06 20.40 -4.56
C SER A 225 -5.13 19.39 -5.72
N ILE A 226 -3.99 18.78 -6.09
CA ILE A 226 -3.97 17.69 -7.08
C ILE A 226 -4.88 16.54 -6.64
N ILE A 227 -4.82 16.11 -5.37
CA ILE A 227 -5.70 15.08 -4.83
C ILE A 227 -7.18 15.51 -4.91
N GLY A 228 -7.49 16.78 -4.66
CA GLY A 228 -8.83 17.33 -4.84
C GLY A 228 -9.37 17.11 -6.25
N TYR A 229 -8.57 17.42 -7.27
CA TYR A 229 -8.89 17.19 -8.68
C TYR A 229 -9.05 15.69 -9.03
N LEU A 230 -8.15 14.84 -8.53
CA LEU A 230 -8.24 13.39 -8.73
C LEU A 230 -9.56 12.84 -8.18
N LEU A 231 -9.96 13.25 -6.98
CA LEU A 231 -11.18 12.75 -6.33
C LEU A 231 -12.44 13.20 -7.06
N ILE A 232 -12.55 14.46 -7.46
CA ILE A 232 -13.69 14.95 -8.24
C ILE A 232 -13.83 14.18 -9.55
N THR A 233 -12.71 13.99 -10.26
CA THR A 233 -12.70 13.23 -11.52
C THR A 233 -13.07 11.76 -11.30
N PHE A 234 -12.49 11.11 -10.29
CA PHE A 234 -12.79 9.72 -9.97
C PHE A 234 -14.28 9.51 -9.66
N TYR A 235 -14.84 10.28 -8.72
CA TYR A 235 -16.22 10.08 -8.30
C TYR A 235 -17.24 10.62 -9.32
N GLY A 236 -16.92 11.72 -10.02
CA GLY A 236 -17.81 12.34 -11.02
C GLY A 236 -17.82 11.62 -12.36
N ASN A 237 -16.66 11.14 -12.84
CA ASN A 237 -16.53 10.49 -14.15
C ASN A 237 -16.42 8.97 -14.05
N ARG A 238 -16.24 8.41 -12.85
CA ARG A 238 -16.03 6.97 -12.60
C ARG A 238 -14.79 6.38 -13.29
N ILE A 239 -13.76 7.19 -13.45
CA ILE A 239 -12.45 6.78 -13.98
C ILE A 239 -11.59 6.35 -12.81
N SER A 240 -11.28 5.06 -12.66
CA SER A 240 -10.58 4.55 -11.48
C SER A 240 -9.06 4.50 -11.61
N LYS A 241 -8.53 4.20 -12.81
CA LYS A 241 -7.08 4.02 -13.00
C LYS A 241 -6.39 5.37 -12.96
N LEU A 242 -5.34 5.51 -12.14
CA LEU A 242 -4.71 6.81 -11.91
C LEU A 242 -4.18 7.44 -13.20
N SER A 243 -3.54 6.65 -14.06
CA SER A 243 -3.07 7.10 -15.38
C SER A 243 -4.19 7.73 -16.22
N ASP A 244 -5.37 7.11 -16.20
CA ASP A 244 -6.52 7.51 -17.01
C ASP A 244 -7.20 8.75 -16.40
N ILE A 245 -7.16 8.90 -15.07
CA ILE A 245 -7.60 10.13 -14.39
C ILE A 245 -6.69 11.29 -14.80
N VAL A 246 -5.37 11.10 -14.80
CA VAL A 246 -4.41 12.13 -15.21
C VAL A 246 -4.62 12.53 -16.67
N GLU A 247 -4.82 11.56 -17.57
CA GLU A 247 -5.17 11.82 -18.96
C GLU A 247 -6.45 12.66 -19.07
N HIS A 248 -7.50 12.27 -18.35
CA HIS A 248 -8.76 12.99 -18.36
C HIS A 248 -8.59 14.41 -17.84
N LEU A 249 -7.85 14.60 -16.75
CA LEU A 249 -7.59 15.90 -16.15
C LEU A 249 -6.85 16.83 -17.11
N CYS A 250 -5.78 16.37 -17.75
CA CYS A 250 -5.00 17.17 -18.70
C CYS A 250 -5.82 17.55 -19.95
N ASN A 251 -6.72 16.67 -20.40
CA ASN A 251 -7.47 16.90 -21.64
C ASN A 251 -8.80 17.65 -21.45
N ASN A 252 -9.39 17.61 -20.24
CA ASN A 252 -10.75 18.10 -20.01
C ASN A 252 -10.86 19.16 -18.90
N THR A 253 -9.74 19.54 -18.29
CA THR A 253 -9.71 20.55 -17.21
C THR A 253 -8.57 21.54 -17.40
N ASN A 254 -8.60 22.62 -16.62
CA ASN A 254 -7.55 23.62 -16.57
C ASN A 254 -6.55 23.39 -15.41
N ILE A 255 -6.43 22.15 -14.91
CA ILE A 255 -5.63 21.82 -13.72
C ILE A 255 -4.20 22.36 -13.82
N LEU A 256 -3.55 22.22 -14.98
CA LEU A 256 -2.16 22.63 -15.19
C LEU A 256 -2.02 24.15 -14.97
N THR A 257 -2.85 24.94 -15.64
CA THR A 257 -2.86 26.40 -15.47
C THR A 257 -3.33 26.85 -14.09
N HIS A 258 -4.32 26.17 -13.49
CA HIS A 258 -4.89 26.59 -12.20
C HIS A 258 -3.95 26.28 -11.03
N LEU A 259 -3.15 25.22 -11.14
CA LEU A 259 -2.21 24.79 -10.12
C LEU A 259 -0.76 25.18 -10.42
N ASP A 260 -0.51 25.97 -11.47
CA ASP A 260 0.83 26.39 -11.90
C ASP A 260 1.78 25.19 -12.10
N ILE A 261 1.30 24.20 -12.88
CA ILE A 261 2.03 23.01 -13.27
C ILE A 261 2.31 23.11 -14.78
N ASP A 262 3.58 23.20 -15.15
CA ASP A 262 4.00 23.50 -16.53
C ASP A 262 3.46 22.49 -17.55
N ASP A 263 3.55 21.20 -17.24
CA ASP A 263 3.15 20.15 -18.14
C ASP A 263 2.62 18.89 -17.45
N LYS A 264 2.12 17.97 -18.26
CA LYS A 264 1.63 16.66 -17.82
C LYS A 264 2.74 15.82 -17.17
N ALA A 265 3.99 15.93 -17.60
CA ALA A 265 5.10 15.15 -17.06
C ALA A 265 5.40 15.55 -15.62
N MET A 266 5.37 16.85 -15.31
CA MET A 266 5.50 17.40 -13.96
C MET A 266 4.37 16.90 -13.04
N LEU A 267 3.12 16.90 -13.52
CA LEU A 267 1.99 16.33 -12.77
C LEU A 267 2.19 14.84 -12.48
N ILE A 268 2.58 14.05 -13.49
CA ILE A 268 2.86 12.61 -13.35
C ILE A 268 3.98 12.38 -12.34
N ASN A 269 5.06 13.16 -12.39
CA ASN A 269 6.20 13.00 -11.48
C ASN A 269 5.81 13.31 -10.01
N LYS A 270 5.02 14.36 -9.77
CA LYS A 270 4.48 14.66 -8.43
C LYS A 270 3.65 13.49 -7.88
N LEU A 271 2.81 12.88 -8.72
CA LEU A 271 2.01 11.71 -8.34
C LEU A 271 2.85 10.46 -8.13
N LYS A 272 3.84 10.18 -8.98
CA LYS A 272 4.80 9.08 -8.79
C LYS A 272 5.52 9.19 -7.46
N LYS A 273 6.03 10.38 -7.13
CA LYS A 273 6.66 10.67 -5.84
C LYS A 273 5.71 10.37 -4.68
N PHE A 274 4.46 10.87 -4.74
CA PHE A 274 3.44 10.58 -3.73
C PHE A 274 3.18 9.08 -3.53
N LEU A 275 3.09 8.29 -4.61
CA LEU A 275 2.87 6.85 -4.50
C LEU A 275 4.04 6.12 -3.85
N VAL A 276 5.27 6.49 -4.20
CA VAL A 276 6.50 5.94 -3.58
C VAL A 276 6.55 6.32 -2.10
N ASP A 277 6.29 7.58 -1.77
CA ASP A 277 6.29 8.04 -0.37
C ASP A 277 5.26 7.27 0.46
N ILE A 278 4.03 7.03 -0.04
CA ILE A 278 3.04 6.15 0.62
C ILE A 278 3.56 4.74 0.80
N LEU A 279 4.21 4.18 -0.20
CA LEU A 279 4.69 2.81 -0.14
C LEU A 279 5.76 2.64 0.97
N LEU A 280 6.68 3.61 1.08
CA LEU A 280 7.92 3.46 1.85
C LEU A 280 7.93 4.10 3.23
N GLY A 281 7.09 5.12 3.51
CA GLY A 281 7.12 5.78 4.83
C GLY A 281 5.90 6.63 5.22
N PHE A 282 5.10 7.08 4.25
CA PHE A 282 3.95 7.95 4.53
C PHE A 282 2.77 7.16 5.10
N PHE A 283 2.21 7.68 6.19
CA PHE A 283 0.94 7.22 6.80
C PHE A 283 -0.05 8.39 6.89
N ALA A 284 -1.35 8.15 6.64
CA ALA A 284 -2.36 9.22 6.71
C ALA A 284 -2.58 9.78 8.13
N GLY A 285 -2.43 8.93 9.16
CA GLY A 285 -2.81 9.24 10.54
C GLY A 285 -1.72 9.86 11.41
N THR A 286 -0.48 9.86 10.95
CA THR A 286 0.69 10.31 11.73
C THR A 286 1.45 11.34 10.92
N LYS A 287 1.93 12.42 11.56
CA LYS A 287 2.79 13.39 10.86
C LYS A 287 4.05 12.68 10.39
N TRP A 288 4.33 12.80 9.10
CA TRP A 288 5.47 12.18 8.45
C TRP A 288 6.64 13.17 8.40
N ASP A 289 7.83 12.70 8.78
CA ASP A 289 9.05 13.50 8.82
C ASP A 289 9.85 13.46 7.51
N GLY A 290 9.37 12.71 6.51
CA GLY A 290 10.03 12.53 5.23
C GLY A 290 10.96 11.30 5.17
N SER A 291 11.11 10.55 6.26
CA SER A 291 11.94 9.35 6.30
C SER A 291 11.23 8.12 5.74
N TYR A 292 11.99 7.20 5.16
CA TYR A 292 11.47 5.90 4.72
C TYR A 292 11.73 4.87 5.82
N GLU A 293 10.68 4.14 6.19
CA GLU A 293 10.77 2.98 7.10
C GLU A 293 11.13 1.70 6.32
N SER A 294 10.86 1.70 5.01
CA SER A 294 11.18 0.61 4.11
C SER A 294 11.89 1.13 2.87
N HIS A 295 12.87 0.39 2.38
CA HIS A 295 13.66 0.73 1.19
C HIS A 295 13.28 -0.11 -0.04
N GLY A 296 12.33 -1.04 0.10
CA GLY A 296 11.84 -1.85 -1.00
C GLY A 296 10.51 -2.51 -0.70
N THR A 297 9.94 -3.18 -1.71
CA THR A 297 8.75 -3.99 -1.51
C THR A 297 8.85 -5.31 -2.25
N ILE A 298 8.53 -6.39 -1.54
CA ILE A 298 8.44 -7.74 -2.10
C ILE A 298 7.01 -7.96 -2.57
N VAL A 299 6.87 -8.33 -3.84
CA VAL A 299 5.60 -8.73 -4.42
C VAL A 299 5.54 -10.25 -4.50
N VAL A 300 4.54 -10.84 -3.85
CA VAL A 300 4.25 -12.28 -3.92
C VAL A 300 3.21 -12.50 -5.02
N LYS A 301 3.63 -13.12 -6.11
CA LYS A 301 2.77 -13.42 -7.27
C LYS A 301 1.76 -14.54 -6.95
N GLU A 302 0.74 -14.70 -7.81
CA GLU A 302 -0.30 -15.73 -7.66
C GLU A 302 0.24 -17.17 -7.62
N ASN A 303 1.40 -17.41 -8.22
CA ASN A 303 2.11 -18.69 -8.21
C ASN A 303 3.07 -18.85 -7.02
N GLY A 304 3.13 -17.87 -6.11
CA GLY A 304 4.02 -17.87 -4.96
C GLY A 304 5.44 -17.39 -5.24
N ASN A 305 5.80 -17.03 -6.47
CA ASN A 305 7.12 -16.47 -6.78
C ASN A 305 7.28 -15.10 -6.15
N LEU A 306 8.50 -14.82 -5.68
CA LEU A 306 8.90 -13.55 -5.12
C LEU A 306 9.64 -12.73 -6.18
N ILE A 307 9.29 -11.46 -6.26
CA ILE A 307 10.01 -10.42 -6.99
C ILE A 307 10.05 -9.18 -6.10
N THR A 308 11.01 -8.30 -6.30
CA THR A 308 11.17 -7.12 -5.46
C THR A 308 11.38 -5.85 -6.26
N PHE A 309 10.86 -4.76 -5.73
CA PHE A 309 11.30 -3.41 -6.07
C PHE A 309 12.14 -2.87 -4.92
N HIS A 310 13.15 -2.06 -5.24
CA HIS A 310 14.01 -1.43 -4.25
C HIS A 310 14.40 -0.03 -4.72
N ILE A 311 14.68 0.88 -3.79
CA ILE A 311 15.02 2.28 -4.10
C ILE A 311 16.24 2.46 -5.01
N ILE A 312 17.06 1.43 -5.19
CA ILE A 312 18.18 1.46 -6.15
C ILE A 312 17.71 1.54 -7.60
N ASP A 313 16.49 1.06 -7.86
CA ASP A 313 15.81 1.09 -9.15
C ASP A 313 14.42 1.71 -8.96
N ILE A 314 14.45 2.97 -8.52
CA ILE A 314 13.23 3.71 -8.19
C ILE A 314 12.37 4.01 -9.42
N GLU A 315 12.95 4.03 -10.63
CA GLU A 315 12.21 4.35 -11.85
C GLU A 315 11.23 3.23 -12.21
N ASN A 316 11.65 1.96 -12.19
CA ASN A 316 10.75 0.83 -12.37
C ASN A 316 9.64 0.80 -11.31
N LEU A 317 9.98 1.13 -10.06
CA LEU A 317 9.00 1.22 -8.97
C LEU A 317 7.97 2.34 -9.23
N LYS A 318 8.41 3.53 -9.64
CA LYS A 318 7.54 4.65 -9.94
C LYS A 318 6.57 4.32 -11.08
N ASP A 319 7.07 3.70 -12.15
CA ASP A 319 6.27 3.32 -13.31
C ASP A 319 5.26 2.24 -12.94
N TYR A 320 5.69 1.19 -12.25
CA TYR A 320 4.80 0.14 -11.74
C TYR A 320 3.64 0.73 -10.92
N LEU A 321 3.95 1.59 -9.95
CA LEU A 321 2.93 2.21 -9.11
C LEU A 321 1.97 3.09 -9.92
N PHE A 322 2.48 3.96 -10.79
CA PHE A 322 1.65 4.88 -11.56
C PHE A 322 0.73 4.16 -12.56
N GLU A 323 1.24 3.10 -13.19
CA GLU A 323 0.50 2.34 -14.21
C GLU A 323 -0.51 1.36 -13.60
N ASN A 324 -0.32 0.91 -12.36
CA ASN A 324 -1.16 -0.13 -11.76
C ASN A 324 -2.11 0.38 -10.66
N ILE A 325 -1.86 1.55 -10.05
CA ILE A 325 -2.71 2.07 -8.98
C ILE A 325 -4.05 2.59 -9.52
N LYS A 326 -5.11 2.24 -8.78
CA LYS A 326 -6.50 2.68 -9.00
C LYS A 326 -7.07 3.28 -7.72
N LEU A 327 -7.97 4.25 -7.90
CA LEU A 327 -8.84 4.74 -6.85
C LEU A 327 -10.02 3.76 -6.70
N ASP A 328 -10.40 3.48 -5.45
CA ASP A 328 -11.53 2.61 -5.09
C ASP A 328 -12.56 3.38 -4.25
N THR A 329 -13.82 2.92 -4.25
CA THR A 329 -14.89 3.52 -3.44
C THR A 329 -15.10 2.69 -2.16
N PRO A 330 -14.62 3.16 -1.01
CA PRO A 330 -14.86 2.47 0.25
C PRO A 330 -16.29 2.72 0.77
N SER A 331 -16.63 2.04 1.86
CA SER A 331 -17.93 2.22 2.51
C SER A 331 -18.12 3.65 3.03
N THR A 332 -19.07 4.37 2.43
CA THR A 332 -19.40 5.76 2.80
C THR A 332 -19.83 5.88 4.27
N SER A 333 -20.56 4.90 4.79
CA SER A 333 -21.02 4.91 6.19
C SER A 333 -19.88 4.62 7.16
N ARG A 334 -18.98 3.67 6.83
CA ARG A 334 -17.84 3.33 7.67
C ARG A 334 -16.85 4.49 7.82
N HIS A 335 -16.67 5.29 6.77
CA HIS A 335 -15.66 6.35 6.72
C HIS A 335 -16.23 7.77 6.74
N GLY A 336 -17.56 7.93 6.83
CA GLY A 336 -18.21 9.22 7.08
C GLY A 336 -18.08 10.24 5.95
N PHE A 337 -18.29 9.83 4.70
CA PHE A 337 -18.19 10.71 3.53
C PHE A 337 -19.36 10.50 2.54
N GLY A 338 -19.47 11.36 1.52
CA GLY A 338 -20.49 11.21 0.46
C GLY A 338 -21.87 11.80 0.77
N ALA A 339 -21.93 12.73 1.72
CA ALA A 339 -23.12 13.52 2.04
C ALA A 339 -22.76 15.02 2.07
N ILE A 340 -23.72 15.86 1.72
CA ILE A 340 -23.64 17.31 1.90
C ILE A 340 -23.83 17.60 3.39
N ILE A 341 -22.93 18.41 3.95
CA ILE A 341 -22.93 18.86 5.34
C ILE A 341 -23.11 20.37 5.30
N GLN A 342 -24.14 20.88 5.97
CA GLN A 342 -24.33 22.32 6.16
C GLN A 342 -23.63 22.74 7.45
N ASP A 343 -22.83 23.80 7.38
CA ASP A 343 -22.33 24.51 8.56
C ASP A 343 -22.52 26.01 8.34
N LYS A 344 -23.43 26.58 9.13
CA LYS A 344 -23.95 27.95 9.01
C LYS A 344 -24.51 28.19 7.59
N THR A 345 -23.87 29.06 6.82
CA THR A 345 -24.27 29.46 5.46
C THR A 345 -23.44 28.75 4.37
N LYS A 346 -22.62 27.77 4.75
CA LYS A 346 -21.72 27.08 3.83
C LYS A 346 -22.09 25.61 3.74
N ASN A 347 -21.97 25.08 2.52
CA ASN A 347 -22.23 23.70 2.19
C ASN A 347 -20.92 23.00 1.91
N TYR A 348 -20.72 21.81 2.48
CA TYR A 348 -19.50 21.02 2.32
C TYR A 348 -19.81 19.62 1.84
N PHE A 349 -18.87 19.01 1.14
CA PHE A 349 -18.93 17.62 0.71
C PHE A 349 -17.60 16.92 1.00
N LYS A 350 -17.67 15.70 1.51
CA LYS A 350 -16.49 14.87 1.77
C LYS A 350 -16.35 13.77 0.74
N LEU A 351 -15.15 13.60 0.19
CA LEU A 351 -14.74 12.46 -0.62
C LEU A 351 -13.58 11.73 0.05
N ASN A 352 -13.49 10.41 -0.13
CA ASN A 352 -12.43 9.59 0.47
C ASN A 352 -11.42 9.13 -0.59
N LEU A 353 -10.14 9.16 -0.25
CA LEU A 353 -9.06 8.58 -1.04
C LEU A 353 -8.75 7.17 -0.53
N GLN A 354 -8.87 6.19 -1.43
CA GLN A 354 -8.35 4.84 -1.25
C GLN A 354 -7.59 4.46 -2.52
N LEU A 355 -6.37 3.94 -2.36
CA LEU A 355 -5.49 3.56 -3.48
C LEU A 355 -5.18 2.06 -3.43
N ARG A 356 -5.44 1.35 -4.51
CA ARG A 356 -5.28 -0.11 -4.63
C ARG A 356 -4.60 -0.49 -5.93
N PHE A 357 -3.97 -1.65 -5.97
CA PHE A 357 -3.44 -2.26 -7.20
C PHE A 357 -4.56 -2.88 -8.06
#